data_AF-A0A2M7DWI9-F1
#
_entry.id   AF-A0A2M7DWI9-F1
#
_cell.length_a   1.000
_cell.length_b   1.000
_cell.length_c   1.000
_cell.angle_alpha   90.00
_cell.angle_beta   90.00
_cell.angle_gamma   90.00
#
_symmetry.space_group_name_H-M   'P 1'
#
loop_
_entity.id
_entity.type
_entity.pdbx_description
1 polymer ?
#
loop_
_entity_poly.entity_id
_entity_poly.type
_entity_poly.pdbx_seq_one_letter_code
_entity_poly.pdbx_strand_id
1 'polypeptide(L)' 'MDNEKVIYSLCVEDILTVIEENDMKIELDKQDIKFIEDRIGDMIDWRGAIEFALLDLKSKR' A
#
# COMPACT_ATOMS: atom_id res chain seq x y z
N MET A 1 13.61 18.64 -8.22
CA MET A 1 12.89 17.56 -7.54
C MET A 1 12.57 16.52 -8.59
N ASP A 2 12.75 15.26 -8.25
CA ASP A 2 12.26 14.18 -9.10
C ASP A 2 10.75 14.08 -8.89
N ASN A 3 9.98 14.41 -9.92
CA ASN A 3 8.52 14.45 -9.86
C ASN A 3 7.91 13.03 -9.98
N GLU A 4 8.70 12.03 -10.35
CA GLU A 4 8.25 10.65 -10.57
C GLU A 4 8.71 9.69 -9.46
N LYS A 5 9.38 10.24 -8.44
CA LYS A 5 9.84 9.44 -7.30
C LYS A 5 8.66 8.78 -6.59
N VAL A 6 8.67 7.44 -6.57
CA VAL A 6 7.76 6.64 -5.74
C VAL A 6 8.10 6.86 -4.26
N ILE A 7 7.10 7.27 -3.47
CA ILE A 7 7.24 7.53 -2.02
C ILE A 7 6.77 6.34 -1.18
N TYR A 8 5.79 5.59 -1.70
CA TYR A 8 5.24 4.38 -1.07
C TYR A 8 4.75 3.42 -2.16
N SER A 9 4.99 2.13 -1.99
CA SER A 9 4.54 1.08 -2.90
C SER A 9 4.39 -0.25 -2.16
N LEU A 10 3.46 -1.07 -2.62
CA LEU A 10 3.32 -2.48 -2.24
C LEU A 10 3.58 -3.35 -3.47
N CYS A 11 4.12 -4.54 -3.26
CA CYS A 11 4.38 -5.53 -4.30
C CYS A 11 3.86 -6.91 -3.89
N VAL A 12 3.94 -7.87 -4.81
CA VAL A 12 3.48 -9.24 -4.56
C VAL A 12 4.25 -9.90 -3.41
N GLU A 13 5.54 -9.60 -3.25
CA GLU A 13 6.36 -10.13 -2.15
C GLU A 13 5.82 -9.70 -0.78
N ASP A 14 5.29 -8.48 -0.66
CA ASP A 14 4.70 -8.01 0.60
C ASP A 14 3.45 -8.84 0.97
N ILE A 15 2.66 -9.23 -0.04
CA ILE A 15 1.49 -10.12 0.14
C ILE A 15 1.95 -11.51 0.60
N LEU A 16 2.97 -12.08 -0.05
CA LEU A 16 3.51 -13.39 0.31
C LEU A 16 4.14 -13.39 1.70
N THR A 17 4.85 -12.33 2.06
CA THR A 17 5.43 -12.13 3.40
C THR A 17 4.33 -12.12 4.46
N VAL A 18 3.23 -11.38 4.23
CA VAL A 18 2.09 -11.37 5.17
C VAL A 18 1.45 -12.75 5.30
N ILE A 19 1.36 -13.54 4.22
CA ILE A 19 0.87 -14.92 4.25
C ILE A 19 1.77 -15.79 5.14
N GLU A 20 3.09 -15.72 4.94
CA GLU A 20 4.08 -16.51 5.70
C GLU A 20 4.10 -16.11 7.18
N GLU A 21 4.20 -14.82 7.49
CA GLU A 21 4.25 -14.30 8.86
C GLU A 21 3.00 -14.62 9.68
N ASN A 22 1.86 -14.85 9.01
CA ASN A 22 0.59 -15.17 9.65
C ASN A 22 0.20 -16.66 9.50
N ASP A 23 1.11 -17.54 9.07
CA ASP A 23 0.88 -18.98 8.91
C ASP A 23 -0.38 -19.31 8.06
N MET A 24 -0.66 -18.48 7.06
CA MET A 24 -1.83 -18.63 6.19
C MET A 24 -1.57 -19.74 5.16
N LYS A 25 -2.41 -20.78 5.18
CA LYS A 25 -2.35 -21.88 4.19
C LYS A 25 -3.16 -21.54 2.94
N ILE A 26 -2.72 -20.51 2.21
CA ILE A 26 -3.38 -19.99 1.01
C ILE A 26 -2.39 -20.06 -0.15
N GLU A 27 -2.80 -20.67 -1.27
CA GLU A 27 -2.11 -20.58 -2.55
C GLU A 27 -2.77 -19.47 -3.38
N LEU A 28 -1.97 -18.63 -4.03
CA LEU A 28 -2.47 -17.51 -4.83
C LEU A 28 -2.24 -17.75 -6.32
N ASP A 29 -3.26 -17.48 -7.11
CA ASP A 29 -3.13 -17.32 -8.56
C ASP A 29 -3.13 -15.84 -8.98
N LYS A 30 -3.05 -15.59 -10.29
CA LYS A 30 -3.01 -14.22 -10.83
C LYS A 30 -4.31 -13.43 -10.58
N GLN A 31 -5.46 -14.09 -10.55
CA GLN A 31 -6.75 -13.44 -10.28
C GLN A 31 -6.84 -13.06 -8.81
N ASP A 32 -6.32 -13.90 -7.91
CA ASP A 32 -6.26 -13.60 -6.48
C ASP A 32 -5.40 -12.37 -6.18
N ILE A 33 -4.23 -12.27 -6.83
CA ILE A 33 -3.36 -11.08 -6.69
C ILE A 33 -4.11 -9.80 -7.09
N LYS A 34 -4.82 -9.84 -8.22
CA LYS A 34 -5.61 -8.68 -8.67
C LYS A 34 -6.74 -8.34 -7.69
N PHE A 35 -7.43 -9.35 -7.17
CA PHE A 35 -8.44 -9.14 -6.15
C PHE A 35 -7.84 -8.47 -4.90
N ILE A 36 -6.70 -8.94 -4.41
CA ILE A 36 -6.02 -8.36 -3.25
C ILE A 36 -5.58 -6.92 -3.53
N GLU A 37 -5.01 -6.64 -4.71
CA GLU A 37 -4.63 -5.29 -5.16
C GLU A 37 -5.82 -4.32 -5.10
N ASP A 38 -6.95 -4.71 -5.71
CA ASP A 38 -8.17 -3.89 -5.73
C ASP A 38 -8.69 -3.65 -4.29
N ARG A 39 -8.70 -4.69 -3.44
CA ARG A 39 -9.15 -4.58 -2.03
C ARG A 39 -8.24 -3.69 -1.18
N ILE A 40 -6.92 -3.78 -1.35
CA ILE A 40 -5.97 -2.89 -0.67
C ILE A 40 -6.19 -1.45 -1.15
N GLY A 41 -6.35 -1.25 -2.46
CA GLY A 41 -6.63 0.06 -3.05
C GLY A 41 -7.88 0.73 -2.48
N ASP A 42 -8.97 -0.03 -2.30
CA ASP A 42 -10.21 0.44 -1.67
C ASP A 42 -10.01 0.92 -0.23
N MET A 43 -9.03 0.35 0.49
CA MET A 43 -8.79 0.62 1.91
C MET A 43 -7.78 1.75 2.15
N ILE A 44 -6.91 2.04 1.18
CA ILE A 44 -5.87 3.08 1.32
C ILE A 44 -6.44 4.45 0.95
N ASP A 45 -6.68 5.30 1.96
CA ASP A 45 -6.91 6.75 1.75
C ASP A 45 -5.57 7.49 1.54
N TRP A 46 -4.91 7.23 0.41
CA TRP A 46 -3.62 7.84 0.08
C TRP A 46 -3.72 9.36 -0.03
N ARG A 47 -4.86 9.87 -0.51
CA ARG A 47 -5.07 11.30 -0.70
C ARG A 47 -5.19 12.01 0.66
N GLY A 48 -6.01 11.48 1.57
CA GLY A 48 -6.15 12.02 2.92
C GLY A 48 -4.84 11.96 3.70
N ALA A 49 -4.06 10.88 3.56
CA ALA A 49 -2.74 10.78 4.17
C ALA A 49 -1.77 11.87 3.68
N ILE A 50 -1.75 12.15 2.37
CA ILE A 50 -0.94 13.24 1.80
C ILE A 50 -1.42 14.60 2.31
N GLU A 51 -2.73 14.85 2.31
CA GLU A 51 -3.30 16.11 2.80
C GLU A 51 -2.92 16.35 4.27
N PHE A 52 -3.10 15.34 5.12
CA PHE A 52 -2.71 15.40 6.52
C PHE A 52 -1.22 15.72 6.70
N ALA A 53 -0.33 15.02 5.99
CA ALA A 53 1.11 15.24 6.08
C ALA A 53 1.52 16.67 5.66
N LEU A 54 0.86 17.23 4.64
CA LEU A 54 1.09 18.62 4.21
C LEU A 54 0.59 19.64 5.24
N LEU A 55 -0.56 19.39 5.87
CA LEU A 55 -1.08 20.24 6.96
C LEU A 55 -0.17 20.20 8.19
N ASP A 56 0.32 19.04 8.58
CA ASP A 56 1.29 18.90 9.68
C ASP A 56 2.63 19.57 9.34
N LEU A 57 3.13 19.45 8.10
CA LEU A 57 4.32 20.17 7.66
C LEU A 57 4.13 21.69 7.72
N LYS A 58 2.94 22.18 7.36
CA LYS A 58 2.60 23.60 7.43
C LYS A 58 2.52 24.10 8.86
N SER A 59 2.02 23.30 9.82
CA SER A 59 1.91 23.70 11.23
C SER A 59 3.27 23.83 11.93
N LYS A 60 4.29 23.11 11.45
CA LYS A 60 5.66 23.14 11.95
C LYS A 60 6.50 24.32 11.43
N ARG A 61 6.00 25.08 10.46
CA ARG A 61 6.67 26.23 9.83
C ARG A 61 6.07 27.54 10.32
#